data_AF-A0A963R475-F1
#
_entry.id   AF-A0A963R475-F1
#
_cell.length_a   1.000
_cell.length_b   1.000
_cell.length_c   1.000
_cell.angle_alpha   90.00
_cell.angle_beta   90.00
_cell.angle_gamma   90.00
#
_symmetry.space_group_name_H-M   'P 1'
#
loop_
_entity.id
_entity.type
_entity.pdbx_description
1 polymer ?
#
loop_
_entity_poly.entity_id
_entity_poly.type
_entity_poly.pdbx_seq_one_letter_code
_entity_poly.pdbx_strand_id
1 'polypeptide(L)'
;ADVALVWSVVAALLALSALALAPDFYLALVDRVLGRWEPQWHPRQILALAALVAALKFTGMWLLQLWRPLRLLLVPAPLKHARVRARAITCFKVGAERRTHGSTGILIYLSLAEHRAEIVADEAIAAKVQPEVWGAAMHAMLAEIRAGRIGEGLAVAVDKVGVVLAEHFPRSANDRNELPDRLIEV
;
A
#
# COMPACT_ATOMS: atom_id res chain seq x y z
N ALA A 1 7.09 -0.63 8.19
CA ALA A 1 6.42 -1.94 8.05
C ALA A 1 5.46 -2.15 9.21
N ASP A 2 4.82 -1.06 9.66
CA ASP A 2 4.61 -0.90 11.11
C ASP A 2 3.19 -1.28 11.52
N VAL A 3 2.26 -1.15 10.59
CA VAL A 3 0.83 -1.50 10.78
C VAL A 3 0.65 -2.99 11.04
N ALA A 4 1.45 -3.83 10.37
CA ALA A 4 1.37 -5.28 10.50
C ALA A 4 1.84 -5.74 11.90
N LEU A 5 2.91 -5.13 12.41
CA LEU A 5 3.40 -5.35 13.78
C LEU A 5 2.38 -4.88 14.81
N VAL A 6 1.77 -3.70 14.62
CA VAL A 6 0.75 -3.17 15.53
C VAL A 6 -0.45 -4.12 15.63
N TRP A 7 -0.97 -4.64 14.51
CA TRP A 7 -2.06 -5.61 14.53
C TRP A 7 -1.68 -6.94 15.19
N SER A 8 -0.46 -7.43 14.99
CA SER A 8 0.04 -8.65 15.65
C SER A 8 0.16 -8.46 17.16
N VAL A 9 0.62 -7.28 17.60
CA VAL A 9 0.70 -6.93 19.03
C VAL A 9 -0.69 -6.79 19.63
N VAL A 10 -1.63 -6.12 18.95
CA VAL A 10 -3.02 -5.99 19.42
C VAL A 10 -3.71 -7.35 19.52
N ALA A 11 -3.52 -8.23 18.53
CA ALA A 11 -4.07 -9.59 18.57
C ALA A 11 -3.48 -10.43 19.70
N ALA A 12 -2.17 -10.32 19.95
CA ALA A 12 -1.51 -10.99 21.07
C ALA A 12 -2.01 -10.46 22.43
N LEU A 13 -2.16 -9.14 22.56
CA LEU A 13 -2.70 -8.50 23.77
C LEU A 13 -4.15 -8.92 24.02
N LEU A 14 -5.02 -8.88 23.00
CA LEU A 14 -6.41 -9.34 23.13
C LEU A 14 -6.49 -10.83 23.51
N ALA A 15 -5.59 -11.65 22.98
CA ALA A 15 -5.52 -13.06 23.35
C ALA A 15 -5.12 -13.27 24.81
N LEU A 16 -4.14 -12.51 25.31
CA LEU A 16 -3.71 -12.53 26.70
C LEU A 16 -4.82 -11.99 27.63
N SER A 17 -5.48 -10.89 27.24
CA SER A 17 -6.62 -10.33 27.97
C SER A 17 -7.79 -11.31 28.04
N ALA A 18 -8.13 -11.99 26.95
CA ALA A 18 -9.20 -12.99 26.94
C ALA A 18 -8.88 -14.17 27.87
N LEU A 19 -7.62 -14.62 27.90
CA LEU A 19 -7.18 -15.67 28.80
C LEU A 19 -7.20 -15.24 30.27
N ALA A 20 -6.85 -13.98 30.55
CA ALA A 20 -6.90 -13.41 31.89
C ALA A 20 -8.33 -13.18 32.40
N LEU A 21 -9.28 -12.84 31.52
CA LEU A 21 -10.67 -12.57 31.86
C LEU A 21 -11.51 -13.85 32.06
N ALA A 22 -11.15 -14.94 31.39
CA ALA A 22 -11.90 -16.20 31.45
C ALA A 22 -10.99 -17.43 31.56
N PRO A 23 -10.14 -17.51 32.61
CA PRO A 23 -9.16 -18.59 32.75
C PRO A 23 -9.81 -19.96 32.82
N ASP A 24 -10.92 -20.10 33.55
CA ASP A 24 -11.61 -21.39 33.75
C ASP A 24 -12.19 -21.96 32.46
N PHE A 25 -12.68 -21.10 31.55
CA PHE A 25 -13.16 -21.54 30.24
C PHE A 25 -12.04 -22.14 29.38
N TYR A 26 -10.88 -21.48 29.37
CA TYR A 26 -9.72 -21.94 28.58
C TYR A 26 -9.06 -23.18 29.20
N LEU A 27 -8.92 -23.21 30.53
CA LEU A 27 -8.37 -24.37 31.24
C LEU A 27 -9.29 -25.59 31.05
N ALA A 28 -10.61 -25.44 31.19
CA ALA A 28 -11.57 -26.52 30.96
C ALA A 28 -11.56 -27.03 29.50
N LEU A 29 -11.35 -26.15 28.52
CA LEU A 29 -11.21 -26.55 27.12
C LEU A 29 -9.92 -27.37 26.91
N VAL A 30 -8.81 -26.94 27.50
CA VAL A 30 -7.52 -27.63 27.42
C VAL A 30 -7.56 -28.98 28.13
N ASP A 31 -8.19 -29.05 29.30
CA ASP A 31 -8.37 -30.30 30.06
C ASP A 31 -9.26 -31.29 29.30
N ARG A 32 -10.31 -30.80 28.60
CA ARG A 32 -11.15 -31.62 27.73
C ARG A 32 -10.38 -32.17 26.53
N VAL A 33 -9.50 -31.38 25.92
CA VAL A 33 -8.67 -31.81 24.77
C VAL A 33 -7.56 -32.78 25.20
N LEU A 34 -6.94 -32.55 26.36
CA LEU A 34 -5.87 -33.40 26.90
C LEU A 34 -6.38 -34.60 27.71
N GLY A 35 -7.70 -34.72 27.91
CA GLY A 35 -8.34 -35.82 28.62
C GLY A 35 -7.96 -35.90 30.10
N ARG A 36 -7.69 -34.76 30.75
CA ARG A 36 -7.29 -34.69 32.17
C ARG A 36 -8.53 -34.53 33.05
N TRP A 37 -8.73 -35.47 33.99
CA TRP A 37 -9.95 -35.54 34.80
C TRP A 37 -9.84 -34.88 36.19
N GLU A 38 -8.64 -34.59 36.70
CA GLU A 38 -8.39 -33.93 38.00
C GLU A 38 -7.13 -33.03 37.90
N PRO A 39 -7.23 -31.76 37.46
CA PRO A 39 -6.05 -30.96 37.18
C PRO A 39 -5.73 -30.00 38.34
N GLN A 40 -4.67 -30.33 39.11
CA GLN A 40 -4.06 -29.38 40.06
C GLN A 40 -3.11 -28.43 39.33
N TRP A 41 -3.66 -27.46 38.60
CA TRP A 41 -2.89 -26.50 37.83
C TRP A 41 -1.94 -25.70 38.75
N HIS A 42 -0.64 -25.91 38.62
CA HIS A 42 0.35 -25.09 39.31
C HIS A 42 0.50 -23.74 38.59
N PRO A 43 0.71 -22.62 39.30
CA PRO A 43 0.79 -21.28 38.69
C PRO A 43 1.77 -21.18 37.49
N ARG A 44 2.89 -21.89 37.56
CA ARG A 44 3.88 -21.99 36.47
C ARG A 44 3.34 -22.62 35.18
N GLN A 45 2.42 -23.59 35.29
CA GLN A 45 1.84 -24.28 34.14
C GLN A 45 0.80 -23.41 33.45
N ILE A 46 0.03 -22.64 34.22
CA ILE A 46 -0.92 -21.65 33.68
C ILE A 46 -0.18 -20.58 32.89
N LEU A 47 0.91 -20.03 33.46
CA LEU A 47 1.75 -19.05 32.77
C LEU A 47 2.41 -19.62 31.51
N ALA A 48 2.89 -20.86 31.53
CA ALA A 48 3.48 -21.52 30.37
C ALA A 48 2.44 -21.75 29.26
N LEU A 49 1.23 -22.19 29.60
CA LEU A 49 0.12 -22.36 28.66
C LEU A 49 -0.30 -21.03 28.06
N ALA A 50 -0.40 -19.97 28.87
CA ALA A 50 -0.69 -18.62 28.42
C ALA A 50 0.35 -18.11 27.41
N ALA A 51 1.63 -18.27 27.73
CA ALA A 51 2.72 -17.91 26.84
C ALA A 51 2.68 -18.71 25.53
N LEU A 52 2.38 -20.01 25.59
CA LEU A 52 2.29 -20.88 24.41
C LEU A 52 1.12 -20.49 23.50
N VAL A 53 -0.06 -20.22 24.05
CA VAL A 53 -1.23 -19.76 23.27
C VAL A 53 -0.96 -18.39 22.65
N ALA A 54 -0.33 -17.47 23.39
CA ALA A 54 0.07 -16.17 22.86
C ALA A 54 1.08 -16.31 21.71
N ALA A 55 2.10 -17.17 21.87
CA ALA A 55 3.09 -17.45 20.83
C ALA A 55 2.45 -18.07 19.58
N LEU A 56 1.55 -19.05 19.74
CA LEU A 56 0.85 -19.67 18.62
C LEU A 56 -0.02 -18.68 17.86
N LYS A 57 -0.76 -17.82 18.56
CA LYS A 57 -1.58 -16.76 17.92
C LYS A 57 -0.71 -15.70 17.25
N PHE A 58 0.41 -15.31 17.86
CA PHE A 58 1.37 -14.39 17.26
C PHE A 58 1.97 -14.98 15.97
N THR A 59 2.46 -16.21 16.02
CA THR A 59 3.03 -16.90 14.86
C THR A 59 1.97 -17.16 13.78
N GLY A 60 0.74 -17.52 14.17
CA GLY A 60 -0.38 -17.69 13.23
C GLY A 60 -0.74 -16.38 12.52
N MET A 61 -0.84 -15.26 13.26
CA MET A 61 -1.07 -13.94 12.67
C MET A 61 0.10 -13.52 11.77
N TRP A 62 1.34 -13.76 12.19
CA TRP A 62 2.53 -13.47 11.40
C TRP A 62 2.56 -14.27 10.08
N LEU A 63 2.26 -15.58 10.12
CA LEU A 63 2.13 -16.44 8.94
C LEU A 63 0.99 -16.00 8.01
N LEU A 64 -0.17 -15.62 8.56
CA LEU A 64 -1.27 -15.04 7.78
C LEU A 64 -0.86 -13.74 7.09
N GLN A 65 0.03 -12.94 7.70
CA GLN A 65 0.56 -11.72 7.09
C GLN A 65 1.64 -11.97 6.01
N LEU A 66 2.26 -13.17 5.95
CA LEU A 66 3.10 -13.55 4.81
C LEU A 66 2.27 -13.71 3.52
N TRP A 67 0.96 -13.95 3.63
CA TRP A 67 0.07 -14.04 2.49
C TRP A 67 -0.24 -12.63 1.96
N ARG A 68 0.37 -12.29 0.81
CA ARG A 68 0.22 -11.00 0.11
C ARG A 68 -1.23 -10.48 0.01
N PRO A 69 -2.27 -11.27 -0.34
CA PRO A 69 -3.64 -10.74 -0.44
C PRO A 69 -4.23 -10.31 0.90
N LEU A 70 -3.98 -11.06 1.98
CA LEU A 70 -4.44 -10.71 3.33
C LEU A 70 -3.74 -9.46 3.86
N ARG A 71 -2.44 -9.35 3.64
CA ARG A 71 -1.68 -8.14 4.00
C ARG A 71 -2.22 -6.90 3.27
N LEU A 72 -2.62 -7.03 2.01
CA LEU A 72 -3.26 -5.92 1.28
C LEU A 72 -4.66 -5.62 1.82
N LEU A 73 -5.45 -6.61 2.23
CA LEU A 73 -6.77 -6.39 2.82
C LEU A 73 -6.69 -5.67 4.18
N LEU A 74 -5.74 -6.06 5.04
CA LEU A 74 -5.64 -5.60 6.42
C LEU A 74 -5.02 -4.19 6.58
N VAL A 75 -4.36 -3.66 5.55
CA VAL A 75 -3.80 -2.31 5.59
C VAL A 75 -4.91 -1.28 5.36
N PRO A 76 -5.14 -0.34 6.30
CA PRO A 76 -6.14 0.71 6.16
C PRO A 76 -5.90 1.54 4.89
N ALA A 77 -6.97 1.93 4.22
CA ALA A 77 -6.93 2.76 3.01
C ALA A 77 -6.00 3.99 3.09
N PRO A 78 -6.00 4.84 4.15
CA PRO A 78 -5.16 6.04 4.21
C PRO A 78 -3.65 5.74 4.16
N LEU A 79 -3.21 4.62 4.76
CA LEU A 79 -1.81 4.20 4.73
C LEU A 79 -1.39 3.67 3.34
N LYS A 80 -2.34 3.16 2.55
CA LYS A 80 -2.10 2.80 1.14
C LYS A 80 -1.86 4.06 0.31
N HIS A 81 -2.65 5.12 0.50
CA HIS A 81 -2.47 6.39 -0.21
C HIS A 81 -1.07 6.97 0.02
N ALA A 82 -0.65 7.08 1.27
CA ALA A 82 0.66 7.64 1.60
C ALA A 82 1.83 6.82 1.03
N ARG A 83 1.71 5.48 1.02
CA ARG A 83 2.75 4.60 0.47
C ARG A 83 2.84 4.63 -1.05
N VAL A 84 1.71 4.65 -1.74
CA VAL A 84 1.67 4.78 -3.20
C VAL A 84 2.28 6.12 -3.61
N ARG A 85 1.88 7.21 -2.95
CA ARG A 85 2.46 8.55 -3.17
C ARG A 85 3.94 8.61 -2.91
N ALA A 86 4.41 8.07 -1.78
CA ALA A 86 5.84 8.01 -1.49
C ALA A 86 6.62 7.24 -2.56
N ARG A 87 6.07 6.11 -3.05
CA ARG A 87 6.70 5.31 -4.09
C ARG A 87 6.69 6.00 -5.44
N ALA A 88 5.59 6.65 -5.81
CA ALA A 88 5.48 7.49 -7.02
C ALA A 88 6.52 8.61 -6.98
N ILE A 89 6.66 9.32 -5.85
CA ILE A 89 7.70 10.34 -5.64
C ILE A 89 9.09 9.72 -5.79
N THR A 90 9.39 8.60 -5.15
CA THR A 90 10.71 7.94 -5.31
C THR A 90 11.00 7.57 -6.76
N CYS A 91 10.03 7.00 -7.48
CA CYS A 91 10.15 6.69 -8.90
C CYS A 91 10.38 7.96 -9.74
N PHE A 92 9.68 9.05 -9.42
CA PHE A 92 9.89 10.36 -10.05
C PHE A 92 11.31 10.88 -9.81
N LYS A 93 11.81 10.77 -8.58
CA LYS A 93 13.17 11.20 -8.22
C LYS A 93 14.27 10.44 -8.97
N VAL A 94 14.08 9.13 -9.14
CA VAL A 94 15.05 8.28 -9.86
C VAL A 94 14.94 8.44 -11.39
N GLY A 95 13.72 8.64 -11.89
CA GLY A 95 13.41 8.65 -13.31
C GLY A 95 13.49 10.02 -13.98
N ALA A 96 13.10 11.09 -13.29
CA ALA A 96 12.83 12.40 -13.89
C ALA A 96 13.50 13.58 -13.17
N GLU A 97 13.67 13.54 -11.84
CA GLU A 97 14.27 14.67 -11.09
C GLU A 97 15.70 14.94 -11.61
N ARG A 98 15.90 16.15 -12.16
CA ARG A 98 17.12 16.66 -12.82
C ARG A 98 17.47 16.10 -14.21
N ARG A 99 16.61 15.31 -14.84
CA ARG A 99 16.86 14.88 -16.24
C ARG A 99 16.31 15.85 -17.28
N THR A 100 15.44 16.78 -16.88
CA THR A 100 14.83 17.75 -17.79
C THR A 100 15.42 19.15 -17.60
N HIS A 101 15.63 19.88 -18.70
CA HIS A 101 16.11 21.25 -18.68
C HIS A 101 14.95 22.20 -18.39
N GLY A 102 14.76 22.53 -17.11
CA GLY A 102 13.70 23.45 -16.67
C GLY A 102 12.60 22.81 -15.82
N SER A 103 12.82 21.60 -15.31
CA SER A 103 11.93 20.95 -14.35
C SER A 103 10.49 20.82 -14.89
N THR A 104 10.37 20.28 -16.11
CA THR A 104 9.10 20.07 -16.83
C THR A 104 8.72 18.58 -16.93
N GLY A 105 9.25 17.74 -16.03
CA GLY A 105 8.92 16.32 -15.99
C GLY A 105 7.51 16.05 -15.44
N ILE A 106 6.80 15.08 -16.01
CA ILE A 106 5.57 14.53 -15.44
C ILE A 106 5.66 13.01 -15.37
N LEU A 107 5.23 12.43 -14.25
CA LEU A 107 5.13 10.99 -14.06
C LEU A 107 3.68 10.59 -13.85
N ILE A 108 3.23 9.68 -14.69
CA ILE A 108 1.97 8.95 -14.50
C ILE A 108 2.34 7.60 -13.87
N TYR A 109 2.11 7.47 -12.57
CA TYR A 109 2.36 6.25 -11.83
C TYR A 109 1.08 5.42 -11.73
N LEU A 110 1.15 4.15 -12.14
CA LEU A 110 0.05 3.19 -12.00
C LEU A 110 0.51 1.99 -11.16
N SER A 111 -0.13 1.79 -10.02
CA SER A 111 -0.01 0.56 -9.23
C SER A 111 -1.15 -0.39 -9.54
N LEU A 112 -0.82 -1.48 -10.22
CA LEU A 112 -1.75 -2.59 -10.47
C LEU A 112 -2.08 -3.34 -9.17
N ALA A 113 -1.13 -3.48 -8.24
CA ALA A 113 -1.34 -4.22 -7.00
C ALA A 113 -2.30 -3.51 -6.04
N GLU A 114 -2.28 -2.18 -6.03
CA GLU A 114 -3.17 -1.38 -5.17
C GLU A 114 -4.36 -0.75 -5.91
N HIS A 115 -4.52 -1.06 -7.21
CA HIS A 115 -5.51 -0.48 -8.13
C HIS A 115 -5.59 1.05 -8.03
N ARG A 116 -4.43 1.71 -8.07
CA ARG A 116 -4.29 3.14 -7.83
C ARG A 116 -3.40 3.78 -8.87
N ALA A 117 -3.74 5.00 -9.25
CA ALA A 117 -2.94 5.81 -10.13
C ALA A 117 -2.68 7.19 -9.51
N GLU A 118 -1.54 7.77 -9.83
CA GLU A 118 -1.10 9.06 -9.32
C GLU A 118 -0.32 9.81 -10.41
N ILE A 119 -0.59 11.10 -10.54
CA ILE A 119 0.12 11.99 -11.47
C ILE A 119 0.98 12.91 -10.63
N VAL A 120 2.30 12.85 -10.83
CA VAL A 120 3.28 13.67 -10.13
C VAL A 120 3.94 14.58 -11.16
N ALA A 121 3.80 15.89 -10.96
CA ALA A 121 4.42 16.90 -11.80
C ALA A 121 5.61 17.54 -11.06
N ASP A 122 6.61 17.95 -11.83
CA ASP A 122 7.76 18.70 -11.33
C ASP A 122 7.38 20.14 -10.93
N GLU A 123 8.29 20.84 -10.27
CA GLU A 123 8.06 22.15 -9.64
C GLU A 123 7.58 23.21 -10.63
N ALA A 124 8.18 23.31 -11.83
CA ALA A 124 7.79 24.34 -12.80
C ALA A 124 6.36 24.12 -13.34
N ILE A 125 5.95 22.86 -13.48
CA ILE A 125 4.58 22.51 -13.89
C ILE A 125 3.62 22.74 -12.72
N ALA A 126 3.96 22.27 -11.52
CA ALA A 126 3.14 22.42 -10.33
C ALA A 126 2.90 23.89 -9.95
N ALA A 127 3.85 24.78 -10.26
CA ALA A 127 3.69 26.22 -10.07
C ALA A 127 2.68 26.87 -11.04
N LYS A 128 2.46 26.28 -12.21
CA LYS A 128 1.56 26.83 -13.25
C LYS A 128 0.21 26.12 -13.35
N VAL A 129 0.17 24.83 -13.05
CA VAL A 129 -0.99 23.96 -13.26
C VAL A 129 -1.47 23.43 -11.91
N GLN A 130 -2.71 23.75 -11.58
CA GLN A 130 -3.32 23.28 -10.33
C GLN A 130 -3.59 21.77 -10.38
N PRO A 131 -3.48 21.04 -9.25
CA PRO A 131 -3.70 19.59 -9.20
C PRO A 131 -5.05 19.12 -9.76
N GLU A 132 -6.09 19.94 -9.64
CA GLU A 132 -7.45 19.67 -10.07
C GLU A 132 -7.57 19.44 -11.58
N VAL A 133 -6.68 20.08 -12.36
CA VAL A 133 -6.63 19.95 -13.83
C VAL A 133 -6.34 18.50 -14.24
N TRP A 134 -5.51 17.80 -13.47
CA TRP A 134 -5.17 16.40 -13.72
C TRP A 134 -6.33 15.43 -13.42
N GLY A 135 -7.37 15.90 -12.72
CA GLY A 135 -8.53 15.08 -12.36
C GLY A 135 -9.25 14.50 -13.58
N ALA A 136 -9.37 15.26 -14.66
CA ALA A 136 -10.00 14.80 -15.89
C ALA A 136 -9.17 13.71 -16.60
N ALA A 137 -7.83 13.87 -16.65
CA ALA A 137 -6.92 12.88 -17.19
C ALA A 137 -6.97 11.57 -16.37
N MET A 138 -6.96 11.71 -15.04
CA MET A 138 -7.09 10.59 -14.11
C MET A 138 -8.40 9.82 -14.31
N HIS A 139 -9.52 10.53 -14.42
CA HIS A 139 -10.84 9.91 -14.59
C HIS A 139 -10.93 9.12 -15.89
N ALA A 140 -10.47 9.69 -17.00
CA ALA A 140 -10.49 9.04 -18.31
C ALA A 140 -9.59 7.80 -18.34
N MET A 141 -8.38 7.88 -17.78
CA MET A 141 -7.49 6.75 -17.64
C MET A 141 -8.12 5.61 -16.83
N LEU A 142 -8.73 5.93 -15.69
CA LEU A 142 -9.34 4.92 -14.81
C LEU A 142 -10.57 4.25 -15.45
N ALA A 143 -11.30 4.94 -16.33
CA ALA A 143 -12.41 4.35 -17.07
C ALA A 143 -11.95 3.20 -17.99
N GLU A 144 -10.87 3.42 -18.75
CA GLU A 144 -10.30 2.41 -19.65
C GLU A 144 -9.65 1.25 -18.89
N ILE A 145 -8.93 1.55 -17.80
CA ILE A 145 -8.32 0.53 -16.95
C ILE A 145 -9.39 -0.39 -16.34
N ARG A 146 -10.53 0.16 -15.89
CA ARG A 146 -11.66 -0.64 -15.38
C ARG A 146 -12.26 -1.56 -16.44
N ALA A 147 -12.15 -1.19 -17.71
CA ALA A 147 -12.59 -2.01 -18.82
C ALA A 147 -11.55 -3.05 -19.28
N GLY A 148 -10.43 -3.18 -18.55
CA GLY A 148 -9.33 -4.11 -18.84
C GLY A 148 -8.35 -3.60 -19.90
N ARG A 149 -8.51 -2.35 -20.38
CA ARG A 149 -7.70 -1.76 -21.45
C ARG A 149 -6.63 -0.83 -20.87
N ILE A 150 -5.64 -1.42 -20.21
CA ILE A 150 -4.59 -0.67 -19.50
C ILE A 150 -3.77 0.23 -20.43
N GLY A 151 -3.36 -0.31 -21.60
CA GLY A 151 -2.58 0.44 -22.57
C GLY A 151 -3.32 1.67 -23.12
N GLU A 152 -4.61 1.51 -23.43
CA GLU A 152 -5.47 2.61 -23.87
C GLU A 152 -5.65 3.65 -22.76
N GLY A 153 -5.86 3.21 -21.52
CA GLY A 153 -5.97 4.12 -20.38
C GLY A 153 -4.73 4.99 -20.19
N LEU A 154 -3.53 4.40 -20.31
CA LEU A 154 -2.28 5.14 -20.26
C LEU A 154 -2.13 6.10 -21.45
N ALA A 155 -2.46 5.67 -22.66
CA ALA A 155 -2.41 6.53 -23.85
C ALA A 155 -3.35 7.74 -23.72
N VAL A 156 -4.57 7.53 -23.24
CA VAL A 156 -5.55 8.61 -22.97
C VAL A 156 -5.05 9.57 -21.89
N ALA A 157 -4.37 9.04 -20.85
CA ALA A 157 -3.77 9.88 -19.82
C ALA A 157 -2.67 10.78 -20.40
N VAL A 158 -1.77 10.20 -21.19
CA VAL A 158 -0.67 10.93 -21.85
C VAL A 158 -1.21 11.99 -22.80
N ASP A 159 -2.22 11.67 -23.61
CA ASP A 159 -2.83 12.62 -24.55
C ASP A 159 -3.44 13.82 -23.82
N LYS A 160 -4.26 13.56 -22.79
CA LYS A 160 -4.88 14.63 -21.98
C LYS A 160 -3.85 15.47 -21.22
N VAL A 161 -2.82 14.84 -20.68
CA VAL A 161 -1.72 15.55 -20.03
C VAL A 161 -0.95 16.41 -21.03
N GLY A 162 -0.71 15.89 -22.23
CA GLY A 162 -0.05 16.61 -23.32
C GLY A 162 -0.80 17.87 -23.74
N VAL A 163 -2.14 17.81 -23.84
CA VAL A 163 -2.98 18.99 -24.14
C VAL A 163 -2.79 20.08 -23.09
N VAL A 164 -2.87 19.73 -21.80
CA VAL A 164 -2.69 20.69 -20.70
C VAL A 164 -1.28 21.29 -20.71
N LEU A 165 -0.26 20.46 -20.95
CA LEU A 165 1.12 20.94 -21.02
C LEU A 165 1.34 21.87 -22.21
N ALA A 166 0.72 21.59 -23.37
CA ALA A 166 0.87 22.43 -24.56
C ALA A 166 0.35 23.86 -24.36
N GLU A 167 -0.64 24.07 -23.48
CA GLU A 167 -1.16 25.40 -23.14
C GLU A 167 -0.15 26.23 -22.32
N HIS A 168 0.61 25.60 -21.43
CA HIS A 168 1.50 26.29 -20.49
C HIS A 168 2.99 26.24 -20.85
N PHE A 169 3.38 25.27 -21.66
CA PHE A 169 4.73 24.96 -22.11
C PHE A 169 4.71 24.61 -23.61
N PRO A 170 4.49 25.60 -24.49
CA PRO A 170 4.46 25.36 -25.93
C PRO A 170 5.81 24.84 -26.42
N ARG A 171 5.78 23.88 -27.35
CA ARG A 171 6.98 23.26 -27.92
C ARG A 171 7.85 24.30 -28.65
N SER A 172 9.12 24.35 -28.30
CA SER A 172 10.11 25.19 -28.99
C SER A 172 10.62 24.53 -30.28
N ALA A 173 11.07 25.33 -31.25
CA ALA A 173 11.64 24.82 -32.50
C ALA A 173 12.94 24.01 -32.29
N ASN A 174 13.65 24.26 -31.19
CA ASN A 174 14.88 23.55 -30.81
C ASN A 174 14.66 22.50 -29.70
N ASP A 175 13.40 22.10 -29.47
CA ASP A 175 13.05 21.12 -28.46
C ASP A 175 13.69 19.75 -28.74
N ARG A 176 14.28 19.14 -27.71
CA ARG A 176 14.95 17.85 -27.79
C ARG A 176 14.26 16.87 -26.85
N ASN A 177 14.23 15.60 -27.22
CA ASN A 177 13.68 14.61 -26.30
C ASN A 177 14.65 14.36 -25.14
N GLU A 178 14.26 14.80 -23.94
CA GLU A 178 15.06 14.71 -22.71
C GLU A 178 14.83 13.40 -21.93
N LEU A 179 13.69 12.74 -22.15
CA LEU A 179 13.30 11.50 -21.47
C LEU A 179 12.94 10.41 -22.50
N PRO A 180 13.39 9.16 -22.34
CA PRO A 180 13.09 8.12 -23.32
C PRO A 180 11.59 7.77 -23.33
N ASP A 181 11.01 7.65 -24.52
CA ASP A 181 9.61 7.27 -24.74
C ASP A 181 9.40 5.76 -24.53
N ARG A 182 9.49 5.31 -23.27
CA ARG A 182 9.30 3.90 -22.91
C ARG A 182 8.59 3.74 -21.58
N LEU A 183 7.86 2.63 -21.45
CA LEU A 183 7.32 2.20 -20.18
C LEU A 183 8.46 1.80 -19.22
N ILE A 184 8.37 2.21 -17.97
CA ILE A 184 9.28 1.79 -16.90
C ILE A 184 8.47 0.93 -15.92
N GLU A 185 8.81 -0.36 -15.84
CA GLU A 185 8.22 -1.31 -14.90
C GLU A 185 9.20 -1.53 -13.73
N VAL A 186 8.71 -1.46 -12.48
CA VAL A 186 9.51 -1.51 -11.23
C VAL A 186 8.88 -2.42 -10.19
#